data_AF-A0A5C8RTI9-F1
#
_entry.id   AF-A0A5C8RTI9-F1
#
_cell.length_a   1.000
_cell.length_b   1.000
_cell.length_c   1.000
_cell.angle_alpha   90.00
_cell.angle_beta   90.00
_cell.angle_gamma   90.00
#
_symmetry.space_group_name_H-M   'P 1'
#
loop_
_entity.id
_entity.type
_entity.pdbx_description
1 polymer ?
#
loop_
_entity_poly.entity_id
_entity_poly.type
_entity_poly.pdbx_seq_one_letter_code
_entity_poly.pdbx_strand_id
1 'polypeptide(L)'
;FMPVHVAAQAPAGTPEGAREAACKRRVAAIGKARGAVVVDFRLPSPITTRDENYWDALHYRLPVAARVVAGLQAAAETGANAPDGSYRVLAHP
;
A
#
# COMPACT_ATOMS: atom_id res chain seq x y z
N PHE A 1 -1.44 0.74 -4.43
CA PHE A 1 -0.01 0.39 -4.46
C PHE A 1 0.17 -0.95 -3.75
N MET A 2 0.61 -1.96 -4.51
CA MET A 2 0.76 -3.33 -4.01
C MET A 2 1.82 -3.41 -2.91
N PRO A 3 1.65 -4.30 -1.91
CA PRO A 3 2.68 -4.53 -0.91
C PRO A 3 3.88 -5.21 -1.58
N VAL A 4 5.04 -4.56 -1.49
CA VAL A 4 6.34 -5.16 -1.80
C VAL A 4 7.14 -5.22 -0.50
N HIS A 5 8.04 -6.19 -0.38
CA HIS A 5 8.87 -6.34 0.80
C HIS A 5 9.65 -5.06 1.09
N VAL A 6 9.86 -4.74 2.37
CA VAL A 6 10.51 -3.49 2.80
C VAL A 6 11.91 -3.34 2.20
N ALA A 7 12.62 -4.44 1.93
CA ALA A 7 13.92 -4.44 1.27
C ALA A 7 13.90 -3.87 -0.17
N ALA A 8 12.73 -3.86 -0.84
CA ALA A 8 12.54 -3.27 -2.16
C ALA A 8 11.85 -1.89 -2.12
N GLN A 9 11.57 -1.36 -0.92
CA GLN A 9 11.00 -0.03 -0.77
C GLN A 9 12.11 1.02 -0.69
N ALA A 10 11.91 2.15 -1.36
CA ALA A 10 12.84 3.27 -1.26
C ALA A 10 12.73 3.91 0.14
N PRO A 11 13.85 4.14 0.86
CA PRO A 11 13.80 4.77 2.17
C PRO A 11 13.26 6.21 2.10
N ALA A 12 12.64 6.64 3.20
CA ALA A 12 12.26 8.04 3.34
C ALA A 12 13.51 8.94 3.33
N GLY A 13 13.41 10.11 2.70
CA GLY A 13 14.51 11.07 2.60
C GLY A 13 15.49 10.82 1.45
N THR A 14 15.35 9.73 0.68
CA THR A 14 16.14 9.52 -0.54
C THR A 14 15.44 10.08 -1.79
N PRO A 15 16.17 10.35 -2.89
CA PRO A 15 15.57 10.72 -4.17
C PRO A 15 14.53 9.72 -4.67
N GLU A 16 14.77 8.42 -4.51
CA GLU A 16 13.86 7.35 -4.90
C GLU A 16 12.58 7.38 -4.05
N GLY A 17 12.71 7.63 -2.73
CA GLY A 17 11.58 7.78 -1.83
C GLY A 17 10.73 9.00 -2.17
N ALA A 18 11.38 10.13 -2.49
CA ALA A 18 10.69 11.34 -2.96
C ALA A 18 9.95 11.11 -4.28
N ARG A 19 10.57 10.36 -5.22
CA ARG A 19 9.94 9.96 -6.48
C ARG A 19 8.71 9.08 -6.25
N GLU A 20 8.82 8.05 -5.40
CA GLU A 20 7.67 7.20 -5.08
C GLU A 20 6.54 7.99 -4.40
N ALA A 21 6.86 8.86 -3.45
CA ALA A 21 5.88 9.73 -2.81
C ALA A 21 5.18 10.65 -3.83
N ALA A 22 5.90 11.18 -4.81
CA ALA A 22 5.31 11.97 -5.89
C ALA A 22 4.38 11.13 -6.78
N CYS A 23 4.77 9.90 -7.14
CA CYS A 23 3.91 8.97 -7.87
C CYS A 23 2.62 8.67 -7.10
N LYS A 24 2.71 8.38 -5.79
CA LYS A 24 1.56 8.13 -4.91
C LYS A 24 0.59 9.30 -4.90
N ARG A 25 1.07 10.54 -4.72
CA ARG A 25 0.24 11.74 -4.75
C ARG A 25 -0.47 11.93 -6.11
N ARG A 26 0.24 11.74 -7.22
CA ARG A 26 -0.32 11.91 -8.57
C ARG A 26 -1.40 10.87 -8.88
N VAL A 27 -1.18 9.61 -8.53
CA VAL A 27 -2.19 8.54 -8.70
C VAL A 27 -3.40 8.78 -7.80
N ALA A 28 -3.19 9.20 -6.55
CA ALA A 28 -4.28 9.56 -5.64
C ALA A 28 -5.16 10.70 -6.20
N ALA A 29 -4.54 11.73 -6.80
CA ALA A 29 -5.27 12.82 -7.46
C ALA A 29 -6.12 12.32 -8.64
N ILE A 30 -5.60 11.40 -9.46
CA ILE A 30 -6.37 10.76 -10.54
C ILE A 30 -7.55 9.97 -9.95
N GLY A 31 -7.30 9.17 -8.91
CA GLY A 31 -8.34 8.37 -8.26
C GLY A 31 -9.48 9.25 -7.74
N LYS A 32 -9.15 10.31 -6.99
CA LYS A 32 -10.13 11.29 -6.51
C LYS A 32 -10.94 11.91 -7.66
N ALA A 33 -10.29 12.33 -8.74
CA ALA A 33 -10.96 12.92 -9.90
C ALA A 33 -11.87 11.95 -10.66
N ARG A 34 -11.71 10.63 -10.46
CA ARG A 34 -12.48 9.58 -11.15
C ARG A 34 -13.41 8.81 -10.22
N GLY A 35 -13.57 9.23 -8.96
CA GLY A 35 -14.36 8.49 -7.98
C GLY A 35 -13.80 7.09 -7.70
N ALA A 36 -12.48 6.93 -7.73
CA ALA A 36 -11.81 5.66 -7.48
C ALA A 36 -11.12 5.67 -6.10
N VAL A 37 -11.21 4.55 -5.40
CA VAL A 37 -10.47 4.32 -4.15
C VAL A 37 -9.01 4.01 -4.49
N VAL A 38 -8.07 4.72 -3.85
CA VAL A 38 -6.63 4.47 -4.00
C VAL A 38 -6.07 4.09 -2.65
N VAL A 39 -5.58 2.85 -2.55
CA VAL A 39 -5.03 2.30 -1.31
C VAL A 39 -3.54 2.02 -1.46
N ASP A 40 -2.75 2.35 -0.45
CA ASP A 40 -1.32 2.10 -0.37
C ASP A 40 -1.00 1.04 0.69
N PHE A 41 -0.56 -0.13 0.23
CA PHE A 41 0.00 -1.19 1.08
C PHE A 41 1.54 -1.20 1.04
N ARG A 42 2.17 -0.32 0.24
CA ARG A 42 3.62 -0.22 0.08
C ARG A 42 4.21 0.76 1.10
N LEU A 43 4.22 0.34 2.35
CA LEU A 43 4.82 1.05 3.47
C LEU A 43 5.37 0.01 4.46
N PRO A 44 6.31 0.37 5.35
CA PRO A 44 6.71 -0.50 6.45
C PRO A 44 5.50 -0.86 7.32
N SER A 45 5.19 -2.17 7.40
CA SER A 45 4.01 -2.68 8.11
C SER A 45 4.16 -4.16 8.45
N PRO A 46 3.26 -4.75 9.27
CA PRO A 46 3.25 -6.20 9.52
C PRO A 46 3.02 -7.06 8.26
N ILE A 47 2.68 -6.45 7.11
CA ILE A 47 2.64 -7.13 5.81
C ILE A 47 4.01 -7.12 5.15
N THR A 48 4.74 -6.01 5.18
CA THR A 48 5.92 -5.78 4.31
C THR A 48 7.27 -6.03 4.99
N THR A 49 7.31 -6.17 6.32
CA THR A 49 8.56 -6.31 7.08
C THR A 49 8.87 -7.73 7.56
N ARG A 50 8.03 -8.73 7.20
CA ARG A 50 8.23 -10.13 7.59
C ARG A 50 8.62 -10.94 6.37
N ASP A 51 9.78 -11.58 6.41
CA ASP A 51 10.30 -12.36 5.28
C ASP A 51 9.37 -13.53 4.94
N GLU A 52 8.79 -14.21 5.95
CA GLU A 52 7.84 -15.31 5.73
C GLU A 52 6.57 -14.92 4.94
N ASN A 53 6.27 -13.62 4.79
CA ASN A 53 5.15 -13.15 3.98
C ASN A 53 5.42 -13.20 2.46
N TYR A 54 6.66 -13.48 2.03
CA TYR A 54 7.09 -13.31 0.64
C TYR A 54 7.78 -14.54 0.04
N TRP A 55 7.62 -14.73 -1.26
CA TRP A 55 8.44 -15.63 -2.07
C TRP A 55 9.74 -14.95 -2.53
N ASP A 56 9.63 -13.66 -2.86
CA ASP A 56 10.72 -12.74 -3.15
C ASP A 56 10.29 -11.31 -2.79
N ALA A 57 11.13 -10.31 -3.03
CA ALA A 57 10.83 -8.95 -2.61
C ALA A 57 9.56 -8.32 -3.24
N LEU A 58 8.99 -8.89 -4.32
CA LEU A 58 7.81 -8.37 -5.03
C LEU A 58 6.56 -9.24 -4.85
N HIS A 59 6.72 -10.55 -4.63
CA HIS A 59 5.61 -11.51 -4.62
C HIS A 59 5.27 -11.99 -3.21
N TYR A 60 4.17 -11.47 -2.66
CA TYR A 60 3.63 -11.94 -1.38
C TYR A 60 2.97 -13.32 -1.48
N ARG A 61 2.91 -14.05 -0.36
CA ARG A 61 2.30 -15.38 -0.25
C ARG A 61 0.78 -15.30 -0.06
N LEU A 62 0.10 -16.44 -0.25
CA LEU A 62 -1.36 -16.53 -0.20
C LEU A 62 -2.02 -15.96 1.08
N PRO A 63 -1.47 -16.13 2.31
CA PRO A 63 -2.07 -15.51 3.49
C PRO A 63 -2.09 -13.98 3.44
N VAL A 64 -1.11 -13.35 2.78
CA VAL A 64 -1.09 -11.90 2.56
C VAL A 64 -2.15 -11.49 1.55
N ALA A 65 -2.40 -12.30 0.51
CA ALA A 65 -3.46 -12.03 -0.46
C ALA A 65 -4.82 -11.84 0.22
N ALA A 66 -5.17 -12.72 1.15
CA ALA A 66 -6.41 -12.63 1.93
C ALA A 66 -6.47 -11.32 2.75
N ARG A 67 -5.35 -10.92 3.37
CA ARG A 67 -5.26 -9.65 4.13
C ARG A 67 -5.42 -8.42 3.23
N VAL A 68 -4.83 -8.44 2.03
CA VAL A 68 -4.96 -7.35 1.05
C VAL A 68 -6.41 -7.22 0.57
N VAL A 69 -7.07 -8.33 0.25
CA VAL A 69 -8.49 -8.32 -0.17
C VAL A 69 -9.39 -7.78 0.94
N ALA A 70 -9.24 -8.26 2.17
CA ALA A 70 -10.00 -7.75 3.32
C ALA A 70 -9.72 -6.26 3.57
N GLY A 71 -8.47 -5.84 3.45
CA GLY A 71 -8.09 -4.43 3.58
C GLY A 71 -8.69 -3.54 2.49
N LEU A 72 -8.70 -4.00 1.23
CA LEU A 72 -9.33 -3.29 0.12
C LEU A 72 -10.84 -3.14 0.31
N GLN A 73 -11.51 -4.19 0.81
CA GLN A 73 -12.93 -4.12 1.15
C GLN A 73 -13.19 -3.07 2.24
N ALA A 74 -12.46 -3.14 3.37
CA ALA A 74 -12.60 -2.17 4.46
C ALA A 74 -12.30 -0.73 4.02
N ALA A 75 -11.27 -0.53 3.19
CA ALA A 75 -10.93 0.76 2.62
C ALA A 75 -12.03 1.31 1.71
N ALA A 76 -12.67 0.45 0.91
CA ALA A 76 -13.78 0.85 0.04
C ALA A 76 -15.03 1.23 0.84
N GLU A 77 -15.35 0.50 1.90
CA GLU A 77 -16.52 0.74 2.74
C GLU A 77 -16.36 1.99 3.61
N THR A 78 -15.16 2.24 4.16
CA THR A 78 -14.97 3.24 5.22
C THR A 78 -14.14 4.45 4.83
N GLY A 79 -13.32 4.36 3.78
CA GLY A 79 -12.31 5.38 3.46
C GLY A 79 -11.21 5.56 4.51
N ALA A 80 -11.17 4.72 5.55
CA ALA A 80 -10.25 4.85 6.67
C ALA A 80 -8.94 4.08 6.45
N ASN A 81 -7.86 4.52 7.10
CA ASN A 81 -6.60 3.77 7.16
C ASN A 81 -6.76 2.49 7.99
N ALA A 82 -5.88 1.51 7.77
CA ALA A 82 -5.86 0.31 8.60
C ALA A 82 -5.49 0.64 10.05
N PRO A 83 -6.23 0.15 11.06
CA PRO A 83 -5.89 0.35 12.47
C PRO A 83 -4.51 -0.20 12.86
N ASP A 84 -4.06 -1.27 12.19
CA ASP A 84 -2.76 -1.92 12.42
C ASP A 84 -1.63 -1.31 11.55
N GLY A 85 -1.93 -0.26 10.79
CA GLY A 85 -0.98 0.37 9.87
C GLY A 85 -0.64 -0.45 8.62
N SER A 86 -1.37 -1.54 8.32
CA SER A 86 -1.11 -2.38 7.15
C SER A 86 -1.35 -1.69 5.80
N TYR A 87 -2.22 -0.68 5.75
CA TYR A 87 -2.44 0.16 4.58
C TYR A 87 -2.87 1.58 4.92
N ARG A 88 -2.78 2.47 3.93
CA ARG A 88 -3.32 3.83 3.96
C ARG A 88 -4.26 4.08 2.80
N VAL A 89 -5.37 4.77 3.04
CA VAL A 89 -6.24 5.28 1.97
C VAL A 89 -5.70 6.63 1.52
N LEU A 90 -5.40 6.74 0.23
CA LEU A 90 -4.87 7.95 -0.40
C LEU A 90 -5.96 8.74 -1.15
N ALA A 91 -7.01 8.06 -1.60
CA ALA A 91 -8.21 8.67 -2.15
C ALA A 91 -9.41 7.75 -1.90
N HIS A 92 -10.57 8.35 -1.63
CA HIS A 92 -11.87 7.70 -1.46
C HIS A 92 -12.95 8.67 -1.98
N PRO A 93 -14.00 8.19 -2.67
CA PRO A 93 -15.03 9.03 -3.31
C PRO A 93 -15.81 9.93 -2.34
#